data_AF-A0A7Z0Q589-F1
#
_entry.id   AF-A0A7Z0Q589-F1
#
_cell.length_a   1.000
_cell.length_b   1.000
_cell.length_c   1.000
_cell.angle_alpha   90.00
_cell.angle_beta   90.00
_cell.angle_gamma   90.00
#
_symmetry.space_group_name_H-M   'P 1'
#
loop_
_entity.id
_entity.type
_entity.pdbx_description
1 polymer ?
#
loop_
_entity_poly.entity_id
_entity_poly.type
_entity_poly.pdbx_seq_one_letter_code
_entity_poly.pdbx_strand_id
1 'polypeptide(L)' 'MDARFALIQAHDDSIRRYQRLLNTPLTDLEREYIESRISEKRLTLQSIREARGKLNALPANRGV' A
#
# COMPACT_ATOMS: atom_id res chain seq x y z
N MET A 1 -6.85 -15.60 9.51
CA MET A 1 -6.57 -14.72 8.35
C MET A 1 -5.07 -14.50 8.30
N ASP A 2 -4.48 -14.58 7.11
CA ASP A 2 -3.04 -14.34 6.94
C ASP A 2 -2.74 -12.84 7.21
N ALA A 3 -1.87 -12.59 8.19
CA ALA A 3 -1.51 -11.25 8.66
C ALA A 3 -1.01 -10.32 7.55
N ARG A 4 -0.40 -10.88 6.50
CA ARG A 4 0.10 -10.10 5.36
C ARG A 4 -1.02 -9.62 4.44
N PHE A 5 -2.10 -10.39 4.30
CA PHE A 5 -3.30 -9.94 3.57
C PHE A 5 -4.06 -8.87 4.36
N ALA A 6 -4.15 -9.02 5.69
CA ALA A 6 -4.74 -8.00 6.56
C ALA A 6 -3.99 -6.66 6.47
N LEU A 7 -2.65 -6.71 6.37
CA LEU A 7 -1.82 -5.52 6.18
C LEU A 7 -2.10 -4.83 4.83
N ILE A 8 -2.11 -5.58 3.73
CA ILE A 8 -2.41 -5.03 2.38
C ILE A 8 -3.80 -4.38 2.38
N GLN A 9 -4.79 -5.08 2.93
CA GLN A 9 -6.16 -4.58 3.04
C GLN A 9 -6.23 -3.27 3.84
N ALA A 10 -5.55 -3.19 4.99
CA ALA A 10 -5.50 -1.99 5.81
C ALA A 10 -4.85 -0.79 5.09
N HIS A 11 -3.82 -1.04 4.29
CA HIS A 11 -3.20 0.01 3.46
C HIS A 11 -4.14 0.49 2.34
N ASP A 12 -4.82 -0.43 1.65
CA ASP A 12 -5.81 -0.08 0.61
C ASP A 12 -7.00 0.70 1.21
N ASP A 13 -7.48 0.33 2.40
CA ASP A 13 -8.52 1.06 3.13
C ASP A 13 -8.08 2.46 3.54
N SER A 14 -6.83 2.61 3.98
CA SER A 14 -6.25 3.90 4.33
C SER A 14 -6.18 4.83 3.12
N ILE A 15 -5.76 4.32 1.95
CA ILE A 15 -5.72 5.10 0.71
C ILE A 15 -7.11 5.56 0.31
N ARG A 16 -8.11 4.67 0.33
CA ARG A 16 -9.50 5.02 0.02
C ARG A 16 -10.03 6.11 0.94
N ARG A 17 -9.70 6.05 2.23
CA ARG A 17 -10.10 7.08 3.21
C ARG A 17 -9.47 8.43 2.89
N TYR A 18 -8.17 8.47 2.61
CA TYR A 18 -7.49 9.70 2.24
C TYR A 18 -8.02 10.30 0.94
N GLN A 19 -8.33 9.47 -0.06
CA GLN A 19 -8.98 9.93 -1.30
C GLN A 19 -10.36 10.56 -1.04
N ARG A 20 -11.13 10.03 -0.08
CA ARG A 20 -12.40 10.64 0.34
C ARG A 20 -12.17 11.99 1.03
N LEU A 21 -11.14 12.09 1.87
CA LEU A 21 -10.80 13.32 2.58
C LEU A 21 -10.44 14.45 1.62
N LEU A 22 -9.77 14.15 0.50
CA LEU A 22 -9.43 15.14 -0.54
C LEU A 22 -10.64 15.80 -1.22
N ASN A 23 -11.83 15.20 -1.10
CA ASN A 23 -13.09 15.77 -1.60
C ASN A 23 -13.79 16.70 -0.59
N THR A 24 -13.20 16.90 0.59
CA THR A 24 -13.72 17.82 1.61
C THR A 24 -12.99 19.17 1.54
N PRO A 25 -13.54 20.25 2.14
CA PRO A 25 -12.79 21.48 2.31
C PRO A 25 -11.55 21.23 3.16
N LEU A 26 -10.39 21.53 2.60
CA LEU A 26 -9.08 21.36 3.22
C LEU A 26 -8.26 22.61 2.91
N THR A 27 -7.41 23.00 3.85
CA THR A 27 -6.32 23.93 3.59
C THR A 27 -5.29 23.31 2.64
N ASP A 28 -4.48 24.14 2.00
CA ASP A 28 -3.42 23.66 1.10
C ASP A 28 -2.43 22.75 1.84
N LEU A 29 -2.09 23.08 3.09
CA LEU A 29 -1.21 22.27 3.94
C LEU A 29 -1.81 20.89 4.25
N GLU A 30 -3.11 20.84 4.58
CA GLU A 30 -3.79 19.56 4.84
C GLU A 30 -3.85 18.70 3.58
N ARG A 31 -4.14 19.33 2.42
CA ARG A 31 -4.17 18.66 1.12
C ARG A 31 -2.80 18.07 0.78
N GLU A 32 -1.74 18.86 0.85
CA GLU A 32 -0.36 18.42 0.58
C GLU A 32 0.03 17.26 1.49
N TYR A 33 -0.28 17.36 2.79
CA TYR A 33 -0.05 16.28 3.74
C TYR A 33 -0.78 15.00 3.32
N ILE A 34 -2.06 15.08 2.97
CA ILE A 34 -2.84 13.90 2.57
C ILE A 34 -2.31 13.27 1.28
N GLU A 35 -1.93 14.07 0.29
CA GLU A 35 -1.37 13.61 -0.98
C GLU A 35 -0.01 12.92 -0.80
N SER A 36 0.87 13.50 0.02
CA SER A 36 2.13 12.88 0.42
C SER A 36 1.89 11.51 1.09
N ARG A 37 0.94 11.46 2.03
CA ARG A 37 0.58 10.22 2.75
C ARG A 37 -0.01 9.15 1.84
N ILE A 38 -0.79 9.52 0.83
CA ILE A 38 -1.28 8.58 -0.19
C ILE A 38 -0.09 8.00 -0.97
N SER A 39 0.86 8.84 -1.36
CA SER A 39 2.04 8.43 -2.13
C SER A 39 2.92 7.46 -1.35
N GLU A 40 3.23 7.75 -0.09
CA GLU A 40 3.96 6.83 0.82
C GLU A 40 3.27 5.47 0.95
N LYS A 41 1.94 5.47 1.11
CA LYS A 41 1.16 4.23 1.26
C LYS A 41 1.18 3.41 -0.03
N ARG A 42 1.10 4.04 -1.21
CA ARG A 42 1.20 3.37 -2.51
C ARG A 42 2.58 2.74 -2.71
N LEU A 43 3.66 3.46 -2.38
CA LEU A 43 5.03 2.93 -2.44
C LEU A 43 5.18 1.71 -1.53
N THR A 44 4.70 1.80 -0.29
CA THR A 44 4.73 0.67 0.66
C THR A 44 3.98 -0.55 0.10
N LEU A 45 2.79 -0.35 -0.45
CA LEU A 45 2.01 -1.43 -1.07
C LEU A 45 2.71 -2.04 -2.28
N GLN A 46 3.33 -1.20 -3.13
CA GLN A 46 4.11 -1.66 -4.27
C GLN A 46 5.26 -2.56 -3.80
N SER A 47 6.04 -2.13 -2.80
CA SER A 47 7.13 -2.95 -2.26
C SER A 47 6.63 -4.28 -1.66
N ILE A 48 5.49 -4.28 -0.98
CA ILE A 48 4.88 -5.53 -0.46
C ILE A 48 4.46 -6.47 -1.61
N ARG A 49 3.87 -5.92 -2.68
CA ARG A 49 3.43 -6.70 -3.86
C ARG A 49 4.63 -7.24 -4.64
N GLU A 50 5.68 -6.46 -4.81
CA GLU A 50 6.94 -6.88 -5.44
C GLU A 50 7.62 -7.97 -4.62
N ALA A 51 7.68 -7.82 -3.29
CA ALA A 51 8.22 -8.86 -2.40
C ALA A 51 7.41 -10.17 -2.52
N ARG A 52 6.08 -10.09 -2.64
CA ARG A 52 5.22 -11.26 -2.91
C ARG A 52 5.50 -11.90 -4.27
N GLY A 53 5.63 -11.08 -5.32
CA GLY A 53 5.93 -11.54 -6.67
C GLY A 53 7.28 -12.26 -6.74
N LYS A 54 8.31 -11.72 -6.06
CA LYS A 54 9.64 -12.34 -5.94
C LYS A 54 9.61 -13.66 -5.18
N LEU A 55 8.82 -13.77 -4.11
CA LEU A 55 8.65 -15.02 -3.35
C LEU A 55 7.99 -16.13 -4.21
N ASN A 56 7.01 -15.77 -5.03
CA ASN A 56 6.33 -16.70 -5.94
C ASN A 56 7.17 -17.06 -7.18
N ALA A 57 8.15 -16.23 -7.53
CA ALA A 57 9.01 -16.41 -8.70
C ALA A 57 10.33 -17.15 -8.39
N LEU A 58 10.60 -17.51 -7.14
CA LEU A 58 11.78 -18.30 -6.81
C LEU A 58 11.59 -19.74 -7.36
N PRO A 59 12.41 -20.20 -8.33
CA PRO A 59 12.31 -21.56 -8.80
C PRO A 59 12.60 -22.50 -7.63
N ALA A 60 11.68 -23.44 -7.41
CA ALA A 60 11.83 -24.54 -6.47
C ALA A 60 12.93 -25.50 -6.96
N ASN A 61 14.17 -25.06 -7.06
CA ASN A 61 15.30 -25.94 -7.32
C ASN A 61 15.73 -26.57 -5.99
N ARG A 62 14.94 -27.54 -5.52
CA ARG A 62 15.47 -28.59 -4.65
C ARG A 62 16.39 -29.43 -5.51
N GLY A 63 17.65 -29.50 -5.10
CA GLY A 63 18.66 -30.31 -5.75
C GLY A 63 18.21 -31.76 -5.91
N VAL A 64 18.62 -32.31 -7.05
CA VAL A 64 18.98 -33.71 -7.27
C VAL A 64 20.23 -33.72 -8.13
#